data_AF-A0A5N8VJG5-F1
#
_entry.id   AF-A0A5N8VJG5-F1
#
_cell.length_a   1.000
_cell.length_b   1.000
_cell.length_c   1.000
_cell.angle_alpha   90.00
_cell.angle_beta   90.00
_cell.angle_gamma   90.00
#
_symmetry.space_group_name_H-M   'P 1'
#
loop_
_entity.id
_entity.type
_entity.pdbx_description
1 polymer ?
#
loop_
_entity_poly.entity_id
_entity_poly.type
_entity_poly.pdbx_seq_one_letter_code
_entity_poly.pdbx_strand_id
1 'polypeptide(L)' 'MSNSQVTIKLTSDEALVLSHWLERLQMTDLSRVVNDPAVWAPIHRIAGTLDKALPELFAPDYDQRLEAARQRLRPED' A
#
# COMPACT_ATOMS: atom_id res chain seq x y z
N MET A 1 -20.35 -12.08 17.07
CA MET A 1 -19.95 -12.10 15.64
C MET A 1 -18.50 -12.51 15.59
N SER A 2 -18.15 -13.54 14.82
CA SER A 2 -16.78 -14.07 14.80
C SER A 2 -15.85 -12.99 14.27
N ASN A 3 -14.87 -12.58 15.08
CA ASN A 3 -13.88 -11.56 14.73
C ASN A 3 -12.79 -12.18 13.83
N SER A 4 -13.21 -12.90 12.80
CA SER A 4 -12.34 -13.65 11.91
C SER A 4 -11.40 -12.69 11.20
N GLN A 5 -10.13 -12.71 11.59
CA GLN A 5 -9.09 -11.92 10.96
C GLN A 5 -8.72 -12.55 9.62
N VAL A 6 -8.59 -11.73 8.59
CA VAL A 6 -8.07 -12.14 7.28
C VAL A 6 -6.60 -11.74 7.21
N THR A 7 -5.71 -12.70 6.97
CA THR A 7 -4.29 -12.43 6.73
C THR A 7 -4.03 -12.37 5.23
N ILE A 8 -3.52 -11.22 4.77
CA ILE A 8 -3.07 -11.03 3.39
C ILE A 8 -1.54 -11.07 3.40
N LYS A 9 -0.96 -11.88 2.53
CA LYS A 9 0.48 -11.92 2.29
C LYS A 9 0.78 -11.16 1.02
N LEU A 10 1.73 -10.24 1.08
CA LEU A 10 2.21 -9.45 -0.05
C LEU A 10 3.69 -9.79 -0.24
N THR A 11 4.11 -9.86 -1.50
CA THR A 11 5.54 -9.82 -1.85
C THR A 11 6.11 -8.45 -1.52
N SER A 12 7.44 -8.34 -1.44
CA SER A 12 8.09 -7.04 -1.20
C SER A 12 7.71 -6.00 -2.26
N ASP A 13 7.65 -6.41 -3.53
CA ASP A 13 7.26 -5.52 -4.64
C ASP A 13 5.81 -5.05 -4.50
N GLU A 14 4.86 -5.94 -4.18
CA GLU A 14 3.45 -5.57 -3.97
C GLU A 14 3.29 -4.65 -2.76
N ALA A 15 3.99 -4.96 -1.67
CA ALA A 15 3.95 -4.16 -0.45
C ALA A 15 4.49 -2.74 -0.70
N LEU A 16 5.58 -2.62 -1.47
CA LEU A 16 6.20 -1.35 -1.86
C LEU A 16 5.29 -0.50 -2.76
N VAL A 17 4.70 -1.11 -3.79
CA VAL A 17 3.80 -0.39 -4.70
C VAL A 17 2.51 0.03 -3.99
N LEU A 18 1.95 -0.85 -3.15
CA LEU A 18 0.74 -0.56 -2.39
C LEU A 18 0.97 0.52 -1.33
N SER A 19 2.09 0.50 -0.61
CA SER A 19 2.40 1.52 0.40
C SER A 19 2.55 2.90 -0.24
N HIS A 20 3.26 3.00 -1.37
CA HIS A 20 3.39 4.25 -2.10
C HIS A 20 2.04 4.79 -2.59
N TRP A 21 1.17 3.92 -3.10
CA TRP A 21 -0.17 4.34 -3.52
C TRP A 21 -1.02 4.81 -2.34
N LEU A 22 -0.94 4.14 -1.19
CA LEU A 22 -1.65 4.51 0.04
C LEU A 22 -1.19 5.86 0.60
N GLU A 23 0.11 6.14 0.56
CA GLU A 23 0.66 7.44 0.96
C GLU A 23 0.12 8.56 0.05
N ARG A 24 0.19 8.36 -1.27
CA ARG A 24 -0.36 9.28 -2.28
C ARG A 24 -1.86 9.49 -2.08
N LEU A 25 -2.60 8.43 -1.74
CA LEU A 25 -4.02 8.48 -1.46
C LEU A 25 -4.31 9.39 -0.25
N GLN A 26 -3.54 9.28 0.83
CA GLN A 26 -3.67 10.14 2.02
C GLN A 26 -3.35 11.62 1.76
N MET A 27 -2.44 11.90 0.83
CA MET A 27 -2.15 13.28 0.40
C MET A 27 -3.26 13.87 -0.48
N THR A 28 -4.12 13.03 -1.05
CA THR A 28 -5.29 13.45 -1.82
C THR A 28 -6.56 13.45 -0.98
N ASP A 29 -7.61 14.10 -1.48
CA ASP A 29 -8.94 14.06 -0.87
C ASP A 29 -9.52 12.63 -0.96
N LEU A 30 -9.31 11.83 0.09
CA LEU A 30 -9.76 10.43 0.18
C LEU A 30 -11.23 10.28 -0.18
N SER A 31 -12.05 11.28 0.15
CA SER A 31 -13.49 11.26 -0.12
C SER A 31 -13.85 11.21 -1.61
N ARG A 32 -12.91 11.60 -2.49
CA ARG A 32 -13.09 11.55 -3.95
C ARG A 32 -12.71 10.22 -4.57
N VAL A 33 -11.84 9.46 -3.91
CA VAL A 33 -11.34 8.16 -4.42
C VAL A 33 -12.09 7.01 -3.75
N VAL A 34 -12.57 7.24 -2.53
CA VAL A 34 -13.17 6.24 -1.68
C VAL A 34 -14.55 6.73 -1.24
N ASN A 35 -15.59 6.14 -1.83
CA ASN A 35 -16.98 6.55 -1.63
C ASN A 35 -17.55 6.16 -0.26
N ASP A 36 -17.00 5.14 0.40
CA ASP A 36 -17.50 4.63 1.68
C ASP A 36 -16.52 4.94 2.82
N PRO A 37 -16.91 5.73 3.84
CA PRO A 37 -16.08 5.98 5.02
C PRO A 37 -15.69 4.71 5.80
N ALA A 38 -16.45 3.62 5.67
CA ALA A 38 -16.17 2.37 6.37
C ALA A 38 -14.81 1.76 6.00
N VAL A 39 -14.29 2.06 4.81
CA VAL A 39 -12.98 1.54 4.39
C VAL A 39 -11.80 2.40 4.88
N TRP A 40 -12.03 3.59 5.45
CA TRP A 40 -10.95 4.46 5.93
C TRP A 40 -10.16 3.80 7.06
N ALA A 41 -10.85 3.22 8.04
CA ALA A 41 -10.21 2.53 9.16
C ALA A 41 -9.31 1.35 8.72
N PRO A 42 -9.76 0.41 7.84
CA PRO A 42 -8.88 -0.63 7.33
C PRO A 42 -7.76 -0.09 6.43
N ILE A 43 -8.00 0.94 5.61
CA ILE A 43 -6.95 1.59 4.78
C ILE A 43 -5.84 2.15 5.68
N HIS A 44 -6.18 2.90 6.73
CA HIS A 44 -5.20 3.42 7.68
C HIS A 44 -4.45 2.30 8.41
N ARG A 45 -5.13 1.20 8.75
CA ARG A 45 -4.48 0.04 9.38
C ARG A 45 -3.48 -0.62 8.44
N ILE A 46 -3.83 -0.81 7.16
CA ILE A 46 -2.93 -1.38 6.15
C ILE A 46 -1.73 -0.46 5.94
N ALA A 47 -1.96 0.84 5.71
CA ALA A 47 -0.90 1.83 5.55
C ALA A 47 0.08 1.81 6.73
N GLY A 48 -0.43 1.91 7.96
CA GLY A 48 0.42 1.89 9.15
C GLY A 48 1.11 0.55 9.43
N THR A 49 0.60 -0.56 8.88
CA THR A 49 1.28 -1.87 8.96
C THR A 49 2.42 -1.94 7.94
N LEU A 50 2.19 -1.45 6.72
CA LEU A 50 3.19 -1.42 5.65
C LEU A 50 4.34 -0.47 5.98
N ASP A 51 4.06 0.73 6.51
CA ASP A 51 5.09 1.70 6.92
C ASP A 51 6.06 1.12 7.96
N LYS A 52 5.56 0.26 8.85
CA LYS A 52 6.39 -0.41 9.87
C LYS A 52 7.15 -1.61 9.33
N ALA A 53 6.59 -2.29 8.33
CA ALA A 53 7.16 -3.51 7.77
C ALA A 53 8.19 -3.24 6.67
N LEU A 54 8.17 -2.06 6.04
CA LEU A 54 9.00 -1.70 4.89
C LEU A 54 10.03 -0.62 5.26
N PRO A 55 11.20 -1.00 5.81
CA PRO A 55 12.31 -0.05 6.00
C PRO A 55 12.83 0.52 4.66
N GLU A 56 12.52 -0.16 3.55
CA GLU A 56 12.90 0.22 2.18
C GLU A 56 12.26 1.54 1.72
N LEU A 57 11.18 2.00 2.36
CA LEU A 57 10.55 3.30 2.11
C LEU A 57 11.52 4.47 2.38
N PHE A 58 12.52 4.26 3.23
CA PHE A 58 13.51 5.27 3.61
C PHE A 58 14.85 5.11 2.87
N ALA A 59 14.91 4.18 1.91
CA ALA A 59 16.13 3.92 1.16
C ALA A 59 16.41 5.07 0.17
N PRO A 60 17.68 5.48 -0.02
CA PRO A 60 18.03 6.56 -0.95
C PRO A 60 17.73 6.20 -2.42
N ASP A 61 17.62 4.91 -2.73
CA ASP A 61 17.26 4.35 -4.04
C ASP A 61 15.77 3.98 -4.14
N TYR A 62 14.92 4.54 -3.25
CA TYR A 62 13.48 4.25 -3.18
C TYR A 62 12.77 4.33 -4.53
N ASP A 63 12.94 5.44 -5.26
CA ASP A 63 12.26 5.66 -6.55
C ASP A 63 12.65 4.59 -7.59
N GLN A 64 13.92 4.18 -7.60
CA GLN A 64 14.40 3.15 -8.50
C GLN A 64 13.80 1.78 -8.17
N ARG A 65 13.68 1.44 -6.89
CA ARG A 65 13.05 0.20 -6.43
C ARG A 65 11.57 0.18 -6.75
N LEU A 66 10.88 1.30 -6.52
CA LEU A 66 9.47 1.44 -6.80
C LEU A 66 9.16 1.22 -8.29
N GLU A 67 9.95 1.82 -9.18
CA GLU A 67 9.78 1.62 -10.62
C GLU A 67 10.09 0.18 -11.04
N ALA A 68 11.15 -0.43 -10.51
CA ALA A 68 11.46 -1.84 -10.77
C ALA A 68 10.34 -2.78 -10.30
N ALA A 69 9.77 -2.53 -9.11
CA ALA A 69 8.64 -3.28 -8.59
C ALA A 69 7.40 -3.12 -9.47
N ARG A 70 7.09 -1.88 -9.91
CA ARG A 70 6.00 -1.62 -10.85
C ARG A 70 6.17 -2.36 -12.17
N GLN A 71 7.38 -2.38 -12.72
CA GLN A 71 7.67 -3.08 -13.96
C GLN A 71 7.45 -4.59 -13.85
N ARG A 72 7.81 -5.20 -12.72
CA ARG A 72 7.60 -6.63 -12.47
C ARG A 72 6.14 -7.01 -12.23
N LEU A 73 5.34 -6.10 -11.66
CA LEU A 73 3.94 -6.34 -11.31
C LEU A 73 2.95 -5.98 -12.42
N ARG A 74 3.35 -5.19 -13.42
CA ARG A 74 2.50 -4.91 -14.58
C ARG A 74 2.26 -6.21 -15.35
N PRO A 75 1.01 -6.56 -15.66
CA PRO A 75 0.75 -7.70 -16.53
C PRO A 75 1.41 -7.47 -17.89
N GLU A 76 2.04 -8.50 -18.43
CA GLU A 76 2.45 -8.51 -19.84
C GLU A 76 1.16 -8.44 -20.69
N ASP A 77 1.10 -7.49 -21.64
CA ASP A 77 -0.05 -7.28 -22.54
C ASP A 77 -0.44 -8.56 -23.31
#